data_AF-A0A4Y2IJT9-F1
#
_entry.id   AF-A0A4Y2IJT9-F1
#
_cell.length_a   1.000
_cell.length_b   1.000
_cell.length_c   1.000
_cell.angle_alpha   90.00
_cell.angle_beta   90.00
_cell.angle_gamma   90.00
#
_symmetry.space_group_name_H-M   'P 1'
#
loop_
_entity.id
_entity.type
_entity.pdbx_description
1 polymer ?
#
loop_
_entity_poly.entity_id
_entity_poly.type
_entity_poly.pdbx_seq_one_letter_code
_entity_poly.pdbx_strand_id
1 'polypeptide(L)'
;MFAIIKRGKLRGTVENARAPHKLTPRNRSSIPHKIKKNPRLSAVKLATELEKRFAIKVNPETVRRVIRSYGYNSRVAGRKFFVNEKTRKLRLDFAKSMVDKDMSFWESVIFVDE
;
A
#
# COMPACT_ATOMS: atom_id res chain seq x y z
N MET A 1 13.36 6.35 41.81
CA MET A 1 13.95 4.98 41.87
C MET A 1 12.97 3.93 42.42
N PHE A 2 12.33 4.13 43.58
CA PHE A 2 11.47 3.09 44.21
C PHE A 2 10.22 2.65 43.43
N ALA A 3 9.57 3.55 42.68
CA ALA A 3 8.34 3.23 41.95
C ALA A 3 8.56 2.21 40.81
N ILE A 4 9.72 2.25 40.16
CA ILE A 4 10.08 1.32 39.09
C ILE A 4 10.37 -0.06 39.67
N ILE A 5 11.10 -0.12 40.80
CA ILE A 5 11.41 -1.36 41.53
C ILE A 5 10.11 -2.03 42.04
N LYS A 6 9.18 -1.27 42.64
CA LYS A 6 7.86 -1.79 43.04
C LYS A 6 7.08 -2.35 41.85
N ARG A 7 7.10 -1.64 40.71
CA ARG A 7 6.37 -2.04 39.49
C ARG A 7 6.93 -3.32 38.88
N GLY A 8 8.26 -3.45 38.82
CA GLY A 8 8.95 -4.66 38.36
C GLY A 8 8.61 -5.88 39.22
N LYS A 9 8.62 -5.74 40.56
CA LYS A 9 8.22 -6.84 41.48
C LYS A 9 6.76 -7.26 41.34
N LEU A 10 5.84 -6.32 41.07
CA LEU A 10 4.40 -6.60 40.99
C LEU A 10 3.93 -7.14 39.64
N ARG A 11 4.47 -6.59 38.54
CA ARG A 11 3.98 -6.86 37.17
C ARG A 11 4.95 -7.70 36.34
N GLY A 12 6.15 -7.97 36.84
CA GLY A 12 7.22 -8.64 36.09
C GLY A 12 7.80 -7.80 34.95
N THR A 13 7.32 -6.57 34.75
CA THR A 13 7.76 -5.66 33.70
C THR A 13 7.88 -4.23 34.22
N VAL A 14 8.89 -3.52 33.70
CA VAL A 14 9.10 -2.09 33.92
C VAL A 14 8.52 -1.24 32.80
N GLU A 15 8.01 -1.86 31.73
CA GLU A 15 7.45 -1.14 30.58
C GLU A 15 6.17 -0.38 30.95
N ASN A 16 5.97 0.78 30.30
CA ASN A 16 4.76 1.57 30.42
C ASN A 16 3.69 1.03 29.47
N ALA A 17 2.45 0.94 29.95
CA ALA A 17 1.31 0.57 29.10
C ALA A 17 1.12 1.61 27.98
N ARG A 18 0.88 1.13 26.75
CA ARG A 18 0.53 2.00 25.62
C ARG A 18 -0.95 2.40 25.69
N ALA A 19 -1.24 3.61 25.25
CA ALA A 19 -2.61 4.08 25.12
C ALA A 19 -3.39 3.23 24.09
N PRO A 20 -4.67 2.93 24.33
CA PRO A 20 -5.49 2.16 23.41
C PRO A 20 -5.73 2.93 22.10
N HIS A 21 -5.85 2.19 20.99
CA HIS A 21 -6.21 2.77 19.71
C HIS A 21 -7.70 3.10 19.63
N LYS A 22 -8.05 4.24 19.00
CA LYS A 22 -9.44 4.63 18.75
C LYS A 22 -10.18 3.68 17.78
N LEU A 23 -9.43 3.02 16.89
CA LEU A 23 -9.98 2.04 15.95
C LEU A 23 -9.90 0.64 16.56
N THR A 24 -11.01 -0.09 16.49
CA THR A 24 -11.02 -1.52 16.82
C THR A 24 -10.13 -2.31 15.83
N PRO A 25 -9.58 -3.47 16.24
CA PRO A 25 -8.77 -4.30 15.35
C PRO A 25 -9.47 -4.64 14.02
N ARG A 26 -10.78 -4.92 14.08
CA ARG A 26 -11.62 -5.20 12.89
C ARG A 26 -11.67 -4.00 11.93
N ASN A 27 -11.94 -2.80 12.45
CA ASN A 27 -12.01 -1.60 11.62
C ASN A 27 -10.65 -1.28 11.03
N ARG A 28 -9.58 -1.43 11.83
CA ARG A 28 -8.20 -1.24 11.38
C ARG A 28 -7.81 -2.20 10.25
N SER A 29 -8.24 -3.46 10.31
CA SER A 29 -7.99 -4.46 9.27
C SER A 29 -8.83 -4.24 8.00
N SER A 30 -9.97 -3.57 8.09
CA SER A 30 -10.82 -3.30 6.92
C SER A 30 -10.22 -2.24 5.96
N ILE A 31 -9.42 -1.33 6.51
CA ILE A 31 -8.79 -0.21 5.77
C ILE A 31 -7.88 -0.71 4.63
N PRO A 32 -6.87 -1.58 4.85
CA PRO A 32 -6.01 -2.05 3.77
C PRO A 32 -6.77 -2.82 2.68
N HIS A 33 -7.84 -3.54 3.02
CA HIS A 33 -8.67 -4.24 2.03
C HIS A 33 -9.36 -3.25 1.06
N LYS A 34 -9.86 -2.13 1.59
CA LYS A 34 -10.45 -1.05 0.78
C LYS A 34 -9.43 -0.36 -0.11
N ILE A 35 -8.23 -0.10 0.41
CA ILE A 35 -7.12 0.46 -0.38
C ILE A 35 -6.68 -0.49 -1.48
N LYS A 36 -6.60 -1.80 -1.21
CA LYS A 36 -6.27 -2.81 -2.23
C LYS A 36 -7.30 -2.83 -3.38
N LYS A 37 -8.59 -2.68 -3.05
CA LYS A 37 -9.67 -2.63 -4.06
C LYS A 37 -9.65 -1.32 -4.87
N ASN A 38 -9.36 -0.19 -4.23
CA ASN A 38 -9.23 1.10 -4.90
C ASN A 38 -8.04 1.90 -4.34
N PRO A 39 -6.87 1.82 -4.98
CA PRO A 39 -5.65 2.50 -4.52
C PRO A 39 -5.73 4.03 -4.53
N ARG A 40 -6.69 4.62 -5.26
CA ARG A 40 -6.89 6.07 -5.35
C ARG A 40 -7.83 6.62 -4.28
N LEU A 41 -8.27 5.77 -3.35
CA LEU A 41 -9.21 6.17 -2.31
C LEU A 41 -8.53 7.09 -1.28
N SER A 42 -9.10 8.27 -1.07
CA SER A 42 -8.58 9.25 -0.11
C SER A 42 -8.83 8.83 1.34
N ALA A 43 -7.87 9.10 2.21
CA ALA A 43 -7.99 8.92 3.66
C ALA A 43 -9.16 9.72 4.26
N VAL A 44 -9.52 10.86 3.67
CA VAL A 44 -10.67 11.67 4.11
C VAL A 44 -11.98 10.93 3.85
N LYS A 45 -12.13 10.34 2.65
CA LYS A 45 -13.31 9.52 2.30
C LYS A 45 -13.43 8.28 3.19
N LEU A 46 -12.30 7.67 3.54
CA LEU A 46 -12.29 6.55 4.48
C LEU A 46 -12.68 6.97 5.90
N ALA A 47 -12.23 8.14 6.37
CA ALA A 47 -12.62 8.65 7.67
C ALA A 47 -14.14 8.92 7.75
N THR A 48 -14.73 9.53 6.71
CA THR A 48 -16.18 9.76 6.66
C THR A 48 -16.97 8.47 6.54
N GLU A 49 -16.45 7.45 5.84
CA GLU A 49 -17.08 6.13 5.78
C GLU A 49 -17.07 5.42 7.15
N LEU A 50 -15.97 5.52 7.89
CA LEU A 50 -15.86 4.97 9.25
C LEU A 50 -16.83 5.65 10.21
N GLU A 51 -17.00 6.97 10.09
CA GLU A 51 -17.96 7.73 10.88
C GLU A 51 -19.40 7.32 10.53
N LYS A 52 -19.74 7.22 9.25
CA LYS A 52 -21.10 6.83 8.81
C LYS A 52 -21.48 5.41 9.21
N ARG A 53 -20.55 4.44 9.10
CA ARG A 53 -20.85 3.02 9.33
C ARG A 53 -20.76 2.60 10.79
N PHE A 54 -19.82 3.18 11.54
CA PHE A 54 -19.49 2.72 12.89
C PHE A 54 -19.67 3.82 13.94
N ALA A 55 -20.14 5.02 13.57
CA ALA A 55 -20.21 6.19 14.44
C ALA A 55 -18.85 6.58 15.06
N ILE A 56 -17.73 6.20 14.43
CA ILE A 56 -16.39 6.51 14.93
C ILE A 56 -15.82 7.70 14.17
N LYS A 57 -15.82 8.86 14.80
CA LYS A 57 -15.15 10.06 14.28
C LYS A 57 -13.63 9.93 14.41
N VAL A 58 -12.91 9.84 13.30
CA VAL A 58 -11.44 9.78 13.27
C VAL A 58 -10.84 10.92 12.48
N ASN A 59 -9.65 11.39 12.91
CA ASN A 59 -8.85 12.28 12.08
C ASN A 59 -8.37 11.51 10.83
N PRO A 60 -8.45 12.09 9.62
CA PRO A 60 -7.87 11.48 8.42
C PRO A 60 -6.41 11.04 8.58
N GLU A 61 -5.61 11.72 9.41
CA GLU A 61 -4.22 11.31 9.69
C GLU A 61 -4.12 9.98 10.43
N THR A 62 -5.09 9.64 11.28
CA THR A 62 -5.17 8.32 11.91
C THR A 62 -5.32 7.23 10.85
N VAL A 63 -6.15 7.48 9.82
CA VAL A 63 -6.32 6.57 8.69
C VAL A 63 -5.00 6.44 7.91
N ARG A 64 -4.30 7.54 7.63
CA ARG A 64 -3.00 7.51 6.95
C ARG A 64 -1.96 6.72 7.75
N ARG A 65 -1.89 6.89 9.07
CA ARG A 65 -0.99 6.11 9.95
C ARG A 65 -1.29 4.61 9.88
N VAL A 66 -2.56 4.23 9.87
CA VAL A 66 -2.94 2.83 9.69
C VAL A 66 -2.47 2.30 8.33
N ILE A 67 -2.74 3.03 7.24
CA ILE A 67 -2.32 2.67 5.88
C ILE A 67 -0.79 2.44 5.82
N ARG A 68 -0.01 3.38 6.36
CA ARG A 68 1.47 3.27 6.41
C ARG A 68 1.94 2.10 7.29
N SER A 69 1.25 1.80 8.38
CA SER A 69 1.59 0.65 9.25
C SER A 69 1.45 -0.70 8.54
N TYR A 70 0.67 -0.76 7.45
CA TYR A 70 0.56 -1.94 6.57
C TYR A 70 1.52 -1.88 5.36
N GLY A 71 2.46 -0.93 5.33
CA GLY A 71 3.45 -0.78 4.25
C GLY A 71 2.96 -0.03 3.00
N TYR A 72 1.73 0.48 3.00
CA TYR A 72 1.22 1.25 1.86
C TYR A 72 1.70 2.70 1.90
N ASN A 73 2.16 3.18 0.75
CA ASN A 73 2.62 4.55 0.56
C ASN A 73 1.82 5.23 -0.56
N SER A 74 1.65 6.55 -0.43
CA SER A 74 1.10 7.35 -1.53
C SER A 74 2.11 7.43 -2.66
N ARG A 75 1.69 7.08 -3.88
CA ARG A 75 2.47 7.22 -5.11
C ARG A 75 1.59 7.83 -6.19
N VAL A 76 2.20 8.59 -7.09
CA VAL A 76 1.55 9.05 -8.31
C VAL A 76 1.73 7.96 -9.36
N ALA A 77 0.63 7.52 -9.98
CA ALA A 77 0.70 6.56 -11.07
C ALA A 77 1.34 7.23 -12.29
N GLY A 78 2.37 6.59 -12.87
CA GLY A 78 3.00 7.07 -14.09
C GLY A 78 2.00 7.14 -15.26
N ARG A 79 2.18 8.13 -16.16
CA ARG A 79 1.41 8.20 -17.39
C ARG A 79 1.77 6.99 -18.25
N LYS A 80 0.76 6.23 -18.69
CA LYS A 80 0.94 5.10 -19.61
C LYS A 80 -0.03 5.28 -20.76
N PHE A 81 0.47 5.17 -21.99
CA PHE A 81 -0.39 5.15 -23.17
C PHE A 81 -1.39 3.99 -23.08
N PHE A 82 -2.59 4.22 -23.57
CA PHE A 82 -3.60 3.17 -23.62
C PHE A 82 -3.12 2.07 -24.59
N VAL A 83 -3.14 0.82 -24.13
CA VAL A 83 -2.79 -0.35 -24.95
C VAL A 83 -3.98 -1.28 -24.97
N ASN A 84 -4.61 -1.40 -26.14
CA ASN A 84 -5.72 -2.32 -26.37
C ASN A 84 -5.24 -3.78 -26.21
N GLU A 85 -6.16 -4.69 -25.96
CA GLU A 85 -5.87 -6.10 -25.68
C GLU A 85 -5.13 -6.79 -26.84
N LYS A 86 -5.56 -6.56 -28.09
CA LYS A 86 -4.89 -7.07 -29.29
C LYS A 86 -3.42 -6.60 -29.35
N THR A 87 -3.19 -5.31 -29.15
CA THR A 87 -1.84 -4.73 -29.15
C THR A 87 -0.99 -5.28 -28.01
N ARG A 88 -1.58 -5.54 -26.85
CA ARG A 88 -0.87 -6.14 -25.70
C ARG A 88 -0.39 -7.54 -26.02
N LYS A 89 -1.23 -8.37 -26.66
CA LYS A 89 -0.88 -9.71 -27.08
C LYS A 89 0.27 -9.69 -28.10
N LEU A 90 0.14 -8.88 -29.16
CA LEU A 90 1.19 -8.75 -30.19
C LEU A 90 2.53 -8.29 -29.60
N ARG A 91 2.52 -7.30 -28.71
CA ARG A 91 3.75 -6.83 -28.04
C ARG A 91 4.38 -7.92 -27.15
N LEU A 92 3.56 -8.71 -26.47
CA LEU A 92 4.05 -9.80 -25.63
C LEU A 92 4.64 -10.93 -26.47
N ASP A 93 3.96 -11.33 -27.55
CA ASP A 93 4.42 -12.40 -28.44
C ASP A 93 5.73 -11.99 -29.13
N PHE A 94 5.83 -10.74 -29.60
CA PHE A 94 7.08 -10.18 -30.11
C PHE A 94 8.20 -10.16 -29.06
N ALA A 95 7.92 -9.69 -27.83
CA ALA A 95 8.92 -9.68 -26.78
C ALA A 95 9.44 -11.09 -26.47
N LYS A 96 8.54 -12.10 -26.42
CA LYS A 96 8.93 -13.50 -26.24
C LYS A 96 9.77 -14.02 -27.40
N SER A 97 9.44 -13.70 -28.66
CA SER A 97 10.24 -14.17 -29.81
C SER A 97 11.61 -13.51 -29.90
N MET A 98 11.80 -12.36 -29.25
CA MET A 98 13.06 -11.61 -29.24
C MET A 98 13.93 -11.82 -27.99
N VAL A 99 13.37 -12.31 -26.87
CA VAL A 99 14.10 -12.39 -25.58
C VAL A 99 15.29 -13.36 -25.63
N ASP A 100 15.17 -14.44 -26.40
CA ASP A 100 16.20 -15.50 -26.50
C ASP A 100 17.15 -15.30 -27.69
N LYS A 101 17.07 -14.14 -28.37
CA LYS A 101 17.96 -13.83 -29.50
C LYS A 101 19.38 -13.53 -29.00
N ASP A 102 20.36 -14.05 -29.72
CA ASP A 102 21.78 -13.89 -29.41
C ASP A 102 22.31 -12.53 -29.90
N MET A 103 23.56 -12.21 -29.52
CA MET A 103 24.12 -10.90 -29.84
C MET A 103 24.35 -10.68 -31.33
N SER A 104 24.70 -11.73 -32.08
CA SER A 104 24.91 -11.61 -33.52
C SER A 104 23.64 -11.16 -34.26
N PHE A 105 22.47 -11.62 -33.80
CA PHE A 105 21.19 -11.14 -34.30
C PHE A 105 21.03 -9.64 -34.04
N TRP A 106 21.27 -9.17 -32.82
CA TRP A 106 21.09 -7.76 -32.47
C TRP A 106 22.08 -6.82 -33.17
N GLU A 107 23.31 -7.29 -33.44
CA GLU A 107 24.30 -6.54 -34.25
C GLU A 107 23.83 -6.29 -35.68
N SER A 108 22.97 -7.16 -36.21
CA SER A 108 22.37 -6.99 -37.55
C SER A 108 21.15 -6.06 -37.58
N VAL A 109 20.57 -5.73 -36.42
CA VAL A 109 19.33 -4.94 -36.33
C VAL A 109 19.65 -3.45 -36.31
N ILE A 110 19.04 -2.70 -37.24
CA ILE A 110 19.08 -1.24 -37.27
C ILE A 110 17.71 -0.71 -36.85
N PHE A 111 17.66 0.13 -35.82
CA PHE A 111 16.43 0.82 -35.40
C PHE A 111 16.37 2.21 -36.05
N VAL A 112 15.21 2.56 -36.58
CA VAL A 112 14.91 3.89 -37.13
C VAL A 112 13.60 4.37 -36.51
N ASP A 113 13.58 5.61 -36.03
CA ASP A 113 12.36 6.37 -35.79
C ASP A 113 12.28 7.56 -36.76
N GLU A 114 11.09 8.12 -36.92
CA GLU A 114 10.81 9.32 -37.72
C GLU A 114 10.87 10.58 -36.87
#